data_AF-A0A928E9Q0-F1
#
_entry.id   AF-A0A928E9Q0-F1
#
_cell.length_a   1.000
_cell.length_b   1.000
_cell.length_c   1.000
_cell.angle_alpha   90.00
_cell.angle_beta   90.00
_cell.angle_gamma   90.00
#
_symmetry.space_group_name_H-M   'P 1'
#
loop_
_entity.id
_entity.type
_entity.pdbx_description
1 polymer ?
#
loop_
_entity_poly.entity_id
_entity_poly.type
_entity_poly.pdbx_seq_one_letter_code
_entity_poly.pdbx_strand_id
1 'polypeptide(L)'
;MGRRKDGWLHMYNREELLNIRKSFRLLGPEGMSIEILEAHAAEFSEKFGVALAWETDQIDNGGTMQDCLVLFNPDHKDDYYKIVVDFEVPGMLAALSASVTGESANGINRAGAVALMQGGKMALANLAGGATETGAPEDCAVEKDYYAAMYDIVNALIGAGEV
;
A
#
# COMPACT_ATOMS: atom_id res chain seq x y z
N MET A 1 10.12 -21.43 -2.70
CA MET A 1 10.50 -20.02 -2.47
C MET A 1 11.76 -20.01 -1.60
N GLY A 2 12.90 -19.56 -2.13
CA GLY A 2 14.19 -19.65 -1.43
C GLY A 2 14.46 -18.40 -0.58
N ARG A 3 14.64 -18.58 0.73
CA ARG A 3 15.23 -17.54 1.60
C ARG A 3 16.64 -17.21 1.10
N ARG A 4 16.95 -15.93 0.89
CA ARG A 4 18.33 -15.47 0.73
C ARG A 4 19.03 -15.40 2.10
N LYS A 5 20.37 -15.36 2.09
CA LYS A 5 21.25 -15.51 3.26
C LYS A 5 21.10 -14.39 4.32
N ASP A 6 20.28 -13.41 4.02
CA ASP A 6 20.24 -12.10 4.64
C ASP A 6 18.96 -11.94 5.50
N GLY A 7 18.09 -12.96 5.51
CA GLY A 7 16.87 -13.00 6.33
C GLY A 7 15.62 -12.43 5.67
N TRP A 8 15.77 -11.63 4.60
CA TRP A 8 14.66 -10.97 3.91
C TRP A 8 13.97 -11.87 2.87
N LEU A 9 12.63 -11.77 2.82
CA LEU A 9 11.76 -12.65 2.03
C LEU A 9 11.56 -12.13 0.60
N HIS A 10 11.52 -10.81 0.40
CA HIS A 10 11.38 -10.17 -0.90
C HIS A 10 12.29 -8.93 -1.02
N MET A 11 12.46 -8.41 -2.23
CA MET A 11 13.18 -7.16 -2.50
C MET A 11 12.43 -6.51 -3.64
N TYR A 12 11.84 -5.34 -3.38
CA TYR A 12 11.01 -4.67 -4.38
C TYR A 12 11.89 -3.76 -5.23
N ASN A 13 11.79 -3.86 -6.55
CA ASN A 13 12.39 -2.85 -7.42
C ASN A 13 11.46 -1.63 -7.46
N ARG A 14 11.99 -0.44 -7.17
CA ARG A 14 11.20 0.81 -7.17
C ARG A 14 10.48 1.05 -8.50
N GLU A 15 11.04 0.61 -9.62
CA GLU A 15 10.42 0.74 -10.94
C GLU A 15 9.17 -0.13 -11.14
N GLU A 16 9.00 -1.18 -10.33
CA GLU A 16 7.85 -2.10 -10.40
C GLU A 16 6.67 -1.64 -9.53
N LEU A 17 6.89 -0.64 -8.68
CA LEU A 17 5.90 -0.08 -7.78
C LEU A 17 5.02 0.94 -8.51
N LEU A 18 3.70 0.78 -8.43
CA LEU A 18 2.76 1.76 -8.98
C LEU A 18 2.31 2.72 -7.88
N ASN A 19 2.69 4.00 -7.97
CA ASN A 19 2.42 4.98 -6.93
C ASN A 19 0.91 5.22 -6.73
N ILE A 20 0.47 5.14 -5.47
CA ILE A 20 -0.88 5.53 -5.03
C ILE A 20 -0.85 7.00 -4.63
N ARG A 21 0.08 7.35 -3.73
CA ARG A 21 0.22 8.70 -3.16
C ARG A 21 1.66 8.95 -2.75
N LYS A 22 2.09 10.21 -2.82
CA LYS A 22 3.34 10.70 -2.23
C LYS A 22 3.09 12.01 -1.50
N SER A 23 3.73 12.20 -0.36
CA SER A 23 3.68 13.43 0.42
C SER A 23 5.05 13.77 1.01
N PHE A 24 5.24 15.02 1.39
CA PHE A 24 6.43 15.49 2.09
C PHE A 24 6.01 16.08 3.43
N ARG A 25 6.78 15.80 4.48
CA ARG A 25 6.56 16.33 5.82
C ARG A 25 7.85 16.83 6.43
N LEU A 26 7.77 17.90 7.21
CA LEU A 26 8.85 18.30 8.08
C LEU A 26 8.97 17.28 9.21
N LEU A 27 10.20 16.83 9.48
CA LEU A 27 10.46 15.94 10.60
C LEU A 27 10.40 16.72 11.90
N GLY A 28 9.61 16.21 12.84
CA GLY A 28 9.70 16.60 14.24
C GLY A 28 11.01 16.08 14.87
N PRO A 29 11.25 16.42 16.15
CA PRO A 29 12.45 15.99 16.86
C PRO A 29 12.62 14.46 16.95
N GLU A 30 11.53 13.70 16.80
CA GLU A 30 11.54 12.23 16.86
C GLU A 30 11.80 11.57 15.49
N GLY A 31 11.83 12.35 14.39
CA GLY A 31 12.08 11.83 13.05
C GLY A 31 10.97 10.92 12.52
N MET A 32 11.33 10.04 11.59
CA MET A 32 10.45 9.01 11.02
C MET A 32 11.19 7.68 11.03
N SER A 33 10.49 6.61 11.43
CA SER A 33 11.03 5.26 11.48
C SER A 33 9.96 4.22 11.10
N ILE A 34 10.38 2.98 10.87
CA ILE A 34 9.45 1.87 10.58
C ILE A 34 8.52 1.62 11.76
N GLU A 35 9.02 1.67 12.99
CA GLU A 35 8.23 1.43 14.20
C GLU A 35 7.09 2.45 14.34
N ILE A 36 7.31 3.70 13.94
CA ILE A 36 6.27 4.73 13.90
C ILE A 36 5.21 4.38 12.85
N LEU A 37 5.62 3.87 11.68
CA LEU A 37 4.67 3.44 10.64
C LEU A 37 3.87 2.22 11.07
N GLU A 38 4.49 1.24 11.74
CA GLU A 38 3.81 0.07 12.30
C GLU A 38 2.77 0.48 13.35
N ALA A 39 3.13 1.39 14.26
CA ALA A 39 2.22 1.90 15.27
C ALA A 39 1.00 2.62 14.64
N HIS A 40 1.22 3.46 13.64
CA HIS A 40 0.14 4.12 12.91
C HIS A 40 -0.71 3.13 12.09
N ALA A 41 -0.10 2.11 11.48
CA ALA A 41 -0.83 1.08 10.74
C ALA A 41 -1.79 0.31 11.66
N ALA A 42 -1.33 -0.05 12.86
CA ALA A 42 -2.16 -0.66 13.90
C ALA A 42 -3.33 0.24 14.30
N GLU A 43 -3.05 1.51 14.63
CA GLU A 43 -4.06 2.48 15.04
C GLU A 43 -5.13 2.68 13.94
N PHE A 44 -4.69 2.86 12.69
CA PHE A 44 -5.61 3.13 11.58
C PHE A 44 -6.39 1.88 11.15
N SER A 45 -5.80 0.70 11.22
CA SER A 45 -6.54 -0.56 11.02
C SER A 45 -7.70 -0.68 12.00
N GLU A 46 -7.47 -0.42 13.28
CA GLU A 46 -8.52 -0.44 14.31
C GLU A 46 -9.55 0.67 14.08
N LYS A 47 -9.10 1.90 13.84
CA LYS A 47 -9.96 3.08 13.65
C LYS A 47 -10.91 2.94 12.46
N PHE A 48 -10.43 2.40 11.34
CA PHE A 48 -11.21 2.26 10.11
C PHE A 48 -11.86 0.88 9.96
N GLY A 49 -11.59 -0.06 10.86
CA GLY A 49 -12.19 -1.40 10.84
C GLY A 49 -11.78 -2.24 9.61
N VAL A 50 -10.56 -2.05 9.10
CA VAL A 50 -10.05 -2.78 7.93
C VAL A 50 -9.07 -3.86 8.40
N ALA A 51 -9.29 -5.10 7.95
CA ALA A 51 -8.39 -6.21 8.21
C ALA A 51 -7.02 -5.95 7.55
N LEU A 52 -6.02 -5.65 8.38
CA LEU A 52 -4.69 -5.24 7.93
C LEU A 52 -3.62 -5.98 8.73
N ALA A 53 -2.67 -6.56 8.02
CA ALA A 53 -1.41 -7.04 8.58
C ALA A 53 -0.25 -6.38 7.83
N TRP A 54 0.94 -6.44 8.41
CA TRP A 54 2.13 -5.84 7.83
C TRP A 54 3.40 -6.63 8.10
N GLU A 55 4.40 -6.40 7.24
CA GLU A 55 5.77 -6.88 7.39
C GLU A 55 6.75 -5.79 6.97
N THR A 56 7.93 -5.78 7.58
CA THR A 56 9.03 -4.89 7.19
C THR A 56 9.84 -5.55 6.10
N ASP A 57 10.15 -4.80 5.05
CA ASP A 57 10.93 -5.27 3.91
C ASP A 57 11.79 -4.14 3.32
N GLN A 58 12.42 -4.36 2.16
CA GLN A 58 13.29 -3.40 1.51
C GLN A 58 12.91 -3.14 0.04
N ILE A 59 13.13 -1.89 -0.37
CA ILE A 59 13.07 -1.44 -1.75
C ILE A 59 14.50 -1.18 -2.24
N ASP A 60 14.83 -1.74 -3.41
CA ASP A 60 16.03 -1.37 -4.15
C ASP A 60 15.75 -0.07 -4.93
N ASN A 61 16.47 0.99 -4.54
CA ASN A 61 16.43 2.30 -5.17
C ASN A 61 17.73 2.58 -5.93
N GLY A 62 17.96 1.83 -7.01
CA GLY A 62 19.14 2.00 -7.86
C GLY A 62 20.45 1.58 -7.19
N GLY A 63 20.43 0.50 -6.43
CA GLY A 63 21.56 -0.06 -5.69
C GLY A 63 21.64 0.36 -4.22
N THR A 64 20.73 1.22 -3.77
CA THR A 64 20.59 1.56 -2.34
C THR A 64 19.35 0.89 -1.78
N MET A 65 19.50 0.14 -0.70
CA MET A 65 18.39 -0.49 0.00
C MET A 65 17.74 0.50 0.96
N GLN A 66 16.41 0.57 0.90
CA GLN A 66 15.60 1.42 1.75
C GLN A 66 14.51 0.58 2.42
N ASP A 67 14.41 0.68 3.73
CA ASP A 67 13.38 -0.03 4.49
C ASP A 67 11.98 0.50 4.11
N CYS A 68 11.03 -0.42 4.05
CA CYS A 68 9.63 -0.14 3.78
C CYS A 68 8.72 -1.01 4.64
N LEU A 69 7.48 -0.56 4.80
CA LEU A 69 6.41 -1.29 5.44
C LEU A 69 5.48 -1.83 4.35
N VAL A 70 5.28 -3.15 4.32
CA VAL A 70 4.39 -3.81 3.36
C VAL A 70 3.10 -4.18 4.06
N LEU A 71 2.00 -3.53 3.67
CA LEU A 71 0.66 -3.78 4.18
C LEU A 71 -0.08 -4.76 3.27
N PHE A 72 -0.82 -5.70 3.87
CA PHE A 72 -1.60 -6.70 3.15
C PHE A 72 -2.84 -7.14 3.93
N ASN A 73 -3.82 -7.70 3.22
CA ASN A 73 -4.96 -8.35 3.85
C ASN A 73 -4.49 -9.69 4.43
N PRO A 74 -4.68 -9.96 5.74
CA PRO A 74 -4.19 -11.18 6.38
C PRO A 74 -4.82 -12.47 5.81
N ASP A 75 -6.08 -12.40 5.36
CA ASP A 75 -6.82 -13.56 4.83
C ASP A 75 -6.56 -13.79 3.33
N HIS A 76 -6.03 -12.77 2.64
CA HIS A 76 -5.82 -12.77 1.19
C HIS A 76 -4.40 -12.34 0.81
N LYS A 77 -3.39 -12.72 1.60
CA LYS A 77 -1.99 -12.28 1.45
C LYS A 77 -1.40 -12.51 0.05
N ASP A 78 -1.80 -13.61 -0.60
CA ASP A 78 -1.31 -14.03 -1.92
C ASP A 78 -2.29 -13.75 -3.06
N ASP A 79 -3.54 -13.37 -2.73
CA ASP A 79 -4.61 -13.16 -3.71
C ASP A 79 -4.86 -11.68 -4.01
N TYR A 80 -4.50 -10.79 -3.07
CA TYR A 80 -4.70 -9.34 -3.17
C TYR A 80 -3.37 -8.61 -3.41
N TYR A 81 -3.46 -7.44 -4.03
CA TYR A 81 -2.39 -6.47 -4.11
C TYR A 81 -1.91 -6.07 -2.71
N LYS A 82 -0.58 -5.92 -2.58
CA LYS A 82 0.07 -5.41 -1.38
C LYS A 82 0.36 -3.91 -1.54
N ILE A 83 0.34 -3.19 -0.43
CA ILE A 83 0.64 -1.76 -0.39
C ILE A 83 2.00 -1.59 0.27
N VAL A 84 2.94 -1.03 -0.48
CA VAL A 84 4.27 -0.72 0.01
C VAL A 84 4.29 0.74 0.44
N VAL A 85 4.60 0.98 1.71
CA VAL A 85 4.78 2.30 2.30
C VAL A 85 6.26 2.50 2.57
N ASP A 86 6.85 3.49 1.92
CA ASP A 86 8.26 3.83 2.08
C ASP A 86 8.43 5.30 2.48
N PHE A 87 9.56 5.59 3.12
CA PHE A 87 9.93 6.95 3.47
C PHE A 87 11.39 7.24 3.14
N GLU A 88 11.64 8.40 2.53
CA GLU A 88 12.99 8.93 2.30
C GLU A 88 13.20 10.15 3.19
N VAL A 89 14.38 10.29 3.80
CA VAL A 89 14.71 11.45 4.65
C VAL A 89 15.78 12.34 4.01
N PRO A 90 15.44 13.19 3.03
CA PRO A 90 16.37 14.21 2.54
C PRO A 90 16.47 15.37 3.55
N GLY A 91 17.46 15.29 4.44
CA GLY A 91 17.72 16.34 5.43
C GLY A 91 16.69 16.37 6.55
N MET A 92 15.90 17.46 6.65
CA MET A 92 14.85 17.62 7.66
C MET A 92 13.43 17.31 7.15
N LEU A 93 13.32 16.82 5.91
CA LEU A 93 12.05 16.41 5.32
C LEU A 93 11.97 14.90 5.26
N ALA A 94 10.81 14.32 5.54
CA ALA A 94 10.46 12.96 5.19
C ALA A 94 9.51 12.96 3.99
N ALA A 95 9.89 12.27 2.93
CA ALA A 95 9.04 11.98 1.79
C ALA A 95 8.41 10.61 1.98
N LEU A 96 7.13 10.56 2.32
CA LEU A 96 6.34 9.34 2.47
C LEU A 96 5.67 8.99 1.14
N SER A 97 5.79 7.74 0.71
CA SER A 97 5.10 7.24 -0.48
C SER A 97 4.35 5.95 -0.15
N ALA A 98 3.16 5.80 -0.74
CA ALA A 98 2.43 4.55 -0.78
C ALA A 98 2.31 4.10 -2.24
N SER A 99 2.61 2.83 -2.49
CA SER A 99 2.60 2.24 -3.83
C SER A 99 1.98 0.84 -3.80
N VAL A 100 1.50 0.35 -4.94
CA VAL A 100 0.97 -1.00 -5.11
C VAL A 100 2.02 -1.92 -5.73
N THR A 101 2.09 -3.16 -5.23
CA THR A 101 2.88 -4.26 -5.80
C THR A 101 2.08 -5.58 -5.84
N GLY A 102 2.57 -6.55 -6.60
CA GLY A 102 1.95 -7.86 -6.78
C GLY A 102 0.92 -7.90 -7.90
N GLU A 103 0.02 -8.87 -7.80
CA GLU A 103 -1.08 -9.17 -8.73
C GLU A 103 -2.33 -9.58 -7.94
N SER A 104 -3.51 -9.38 -8.52
CA SER A 104 -4.79 -9.83 -7.96
C SER A 104 -5.24 -11.12 -8.65
N ALA A 105 -5.68 -12.10 -7.86
CA ALA A 105 -6.26 -13.34 -8.37
C ALA A 105 -7.69 -13.16 -8.92
N ASN A 106 -8.41 -12.11 -8.49
CA ASN A 106 -9.84 -11.92 -8.84
C ASN A 106 -10.07 -10.97 -10.02
N GLY A 107 -9.05 -10.74 -10.84
CA GLY A 107 -9.17 -10.04 -12.12
C GLY A 107 -9.29 -8.50 -12.01
N ILE A 108 -9.00 -7.92 -10.85
CA ILE A 108 -8.79 -6.48 -10.72
C ILE A 108 -7.41 -6.15 -11.27
N ASN A 109 -7.32 -5.23 -12.23
CA ASN A 109 -6.00 -4.78 -12.68
C ASN A 109 -5.40 -3.74 -11.71
N ARG A 110 -4.08 -3.63 -11.74
CA ARG A 110 -3.32 -2.77 -10.82
C ARG A 110 -3.76 -1.31 -10.87
N ALA A 111 -4.10 -0.79 -12.04
CA ALA A 111 -4.60 0.58 -12.21
C ALA A 111 -5.97 0.79 -11.54
N GLY A 112 -6.87 -0.19 -11.62
CA GLY A 112 -8.16 -0.18 -10.94
C GLY A 112 -8.00 -0.22 -9.42
N ALA A 113 -7.09 -1.06 -8.90
CA ALA A 113 -6.77 -1.09 -7.47
C ALA A 113 -6.23 0.26 -6.98
N VAL A 114 -5.28 0.87 -7.71
CA VAL A 114 -4.77 2.21 -7.39
C VAL A 114 -5.88 3.26 -7.41
N ALA A 115 -6.75 3.25 -8.42
CA ALA A 115 -7.85 4.20 -8.50
C ALA A 115 -8.81 4.12 -7.30
N LEU A 116 -9.11 2.90 -6.83
CA LEU A 116 -9.90 2.66 -5.62
C LEU A 116 -9.19 3.21 -4.37
N MET A 117 -7.90 2.94 -4.22
CA MET A 117 -7.06 3.45 -3.13
C MET A 117 -6.76 4.95 -3.23
N GLN A 118 -7.18 5.62 -4.31
CA GLN A 118 -7.16 7.08 -4.48
C GLN A 118 -8.55 7.71 -4.27
N GLY A 119 -9.56 6.92 -3.86
CA GLY A 119 -10.91 7.41 -3.60
C GLY A 119 -11.77 7.51 -4.87
N GLY A 120 -11.28 6.98 -6.00
CA GLY A 120 -11.98 6.93 -7.27
C GLY A 120 -13.10 5.89 -7.28
N LYS A 121 -14.19 6.14 -6.55
CA LYS A 121 -15.39 5.28 -6.56
C LYS A 121 -16.02 5.13 -7.96
N MET A 122 -15.74 6.07 -8.88
CA MET A 122 -16.25 6.06 -10.27
C MET A 122 -15.31 5.44 -11.32
N ALA A 123 -14.12 4.95 -10.94
CA ALA A 123 -13.19 4.36 -11.90
C ALA A 123 -13.51 2.87 -12.22
N LEU A 124 -14.59 2.33 -11.65
CA LEU A 124 -14.99 0.93 -11.80
C LEU A 124 -15.46 0.56 -13.21
N ALA A 125 -16.03 1.51 -13.96
CA ALA A 125 -16.74 1.20 -15.21
C ALA A 125 -15.82 0.87 -16.41
N ASN A 126 -14.53 1.26 -16.36
CA ASN A 126 -13.63 1.14 -17.52
C ASN A 126 -12.30 0.40 -17.25
N LEU A 127 -11.99 0.02 -16.00
CA LEU A 127 -10.72 -0.61 -15.65
C LEU A 127 -10.83 -2.10 -15.31
N ALA A 128 -11.99 -2.61 -14.90
CA ALA A 128 -12.25 -4.05 -14.95
C ALA A 128 -12.71 -4.37 -16.37
N GLY A 129 -11.96 -5.17 -17.13
CA GLY A 129 -12.26 -5.47 -18.53
C GLY A 129 -13.73 -5.83 -18.76
N GLY A 130 -14.52 -4.87 -19.25
CA GLY A 130 -15.83 -5.07 -19.88
C GLY A 130 -16.99 -5.60 -19.03
N ALA A 131 -16.88 -5.79 -17.71
CA ALA A 131 -18.01 -6.25 -16.90
C ALA A 131 -18.74 -5.06 -16.25
N THR A 132 -19.91 -4.72 -16.80
CA THR A 132 -20.90 -3.88 -16.13
C THR A 132 -21.15 -4.40 -14.71
N GLU A 133 -21.32 -3.49 -13.73
CA GLU A 133 -21.50 -3.79 -12.28
C GLU A 133 -22.50 -4.92 -11.97
N THR A 134 -23.47 -5.16 -12.85
CA THR A 134 -24.29 -6.39 -12.90
C THR A 134 -23.50 -7.60 -13.40
N GLY A 135 -22.81 -8.31 -12.50
CA GLY A 135 -22.28 -9.65 -12.75
C GLY A 135 -20.82 -9.92 -12.38
N ALA A 136 -20.16 -9.02 -11.65
CA ALA A 136 -18.84 -9.33 -11.09
C ALA A 136 -18.93 -10.50 -10.08
N PRO A 137 -17.97 -11.44 -10.06
CA PRO A 137 -17.88 -12.46 -9.02
C PRO A 137 -17.85 -11.81 -7.62
N GLU A 138 -18.46 -12.47 -6.63
CA GLU A 138 -18.54 -11.97 -5.25
C GLU A 138 -17.16 -11.61 -4.66
N ASP A 139 -16.14 -12.44 -4.92
CA ASP A 139 -14.76 -12.21 -4.46
C ASP A 139 -14.15 -10.92 -5.04
N CYS A 140 -14.53 -10.56 -6.28
CA CYS A 140 -14.08 -9.33 -6.91
C CYS A 140 -14.75 -8.10 -6.29
N ALA A 141 -16.00 -8.20 -5.82
CA ALA A 141 -16.68 -7.11 -5.13
C ALA A 141 -16.05 -6.86 -3.74
N VAL A 142 -15.81 -7.92 -2.97
CA VAL A 142 -15.16 -7.85 -1.65
C VAL A 142 -13.76 -7.23 -1.76
N GLU A 143 -12.97 -7.64 -2.75
CA GLU A 143 -11.63 -7.09 -2.97
C GLU A 143 -11.67 -5.59 -3.33
N LYS A 144 -12.65 -5.16 -4.13
CA LYS A 144 -12.84 -3.73 -4.45
C LYS A 144 -13.19 -2.92 -3.22
N ASP A 145 -14.08 -3.43 -2.37
CA ASP A 145 -14.47 -2.78 -1.12
C ASP A 145 -13.28 -2.69 -0.17
N TYR A 146 -12.44 -3.73 -0.11
CA TYR A 146 -11.19 -3.70 0.64
C TYR A 146 -10.26 -2.57 0.16
N TYR A 147 -10.00 -2.45 -1.15
CA TYR A 147 -9.15 -1.37 -1.68
C TYR A 147 -9.76 0.02 -1.52
N ALA A 148 -11.08 0.14 -1.63
CA ALA A 148 -11.78 1.38 -1.35
C ALA A 148 -11.63 1.79 0.13
N ALA A 149 -11.69 0.83 1.07
CA ALA A 149 -11.48 1.09 2.49
C ALA A 149 -10.00 1.42 2.83
N MET A 150 -9.05 0.84 2.09
CA MET A 150 -7.63 1.17 2.21
C MET A 150 -7.31 2.64 1.86
N TYR A 151 -8.19 3.35 1.13
CA TYR A 151 -8.05 4.78 0.88
C TYR A 151 -7.85 5.58 2.16
N ASP A 152 -8.67 5.33 3.19
CA ASP A 152 -8.63 6.10 4.43
C ASP A 152 -7.35 5.79 5.23
N ILE A 153 -6.90 4.53 5.24
CA ILE A 153 -5.63 4.13 5.85
C ILE A 153 -4.45 4.77 5.13
N VAL A 154 -4.37 4.66 3.80
CA VAL A 154 -3.30 5.26 3.01
C VAL A 154 -3.28 6.77 3.20
N ASN A 155 -4.44 7.42 3.24
CA ASN A 155 -4.52 8.85 3.49
C ASN A 155 -4.15 9.23 4.92
N ALA A 156 -4.44 8.41 5.91
CA ALA A 156 -4.01 8.69 7.28
C ALA A 156 -2.50 8.51 7.44
N LEU A 157 -1.96 7.39 6.94
CA LEU A 157 -0.52 7.08 6.96
C LEU A 157 0.29 8.13 6.21
N ILE A 158 -0.14 8.48 4.99
CA ILE A 158 0.57 9.42 4.12
C ILE A 158 0.12 10.87 4.36
N GLY A 159 -1.03 11.14 4.97
CA GLY A 159 -1.61 12.48 5.15
C GLY A 159 -1.70 13.04 6.57
N ALA A 160 -1.15 12.40 7.63
CA ALA A 160 -0.95 13.00 8.96
C ALA A 160 0.07 14.18 8.96
N GLY A 161 -0.20 15.18 8.13
CA GLY A 161 0.52 16.44 7.96
C GLY A 161 -0.35 17.54 7.34
N GLU A 162 -1.69 17.46 7.44
CA GLU A 162 -2.48 18.69 7.57
C GLU A 162 -2.59 18.99 9.06
N VAL A 163 -1.79 19.98 9.47
CA VAL A 163 -1.68 20.57 10.81
C VAL A 163 -3.01 21.10 11.32
#